data_AF-A0A443YZV5-F1
#
_entry.id   AF-A0A443YZV5-F1
#
_cell.length_a   1.000
_cell.length_b   1.000
_cell.length_c   1.000
_cell.angle_alpha   90.00
_cell.angle_beta   90.00
_cell.angle_gamma   90.00
#
_symmetry.space_group_name_H-M   'P 1'
#
loop_
_entity.id
_entity.type
_entity.pdbx_description
1 polymer ?
#
loop_
_entity_poly.entity_id
_entity_poly.type
_entity_poly.pdbx_seq_one_letter_code
_entity_poly.pdbx_strand_id
1 'polypeptide(L)'
;MTPKEKQFVDYWTEKRKKWSWRKHSYQTFITVALPLSILIDLVNYFIIGDTEYDFFTFSHLGTFIFNLIIISVVIIFGSGFANWNYNEGRYWSILRKNTNKLQ
;
A
#
# COMPACT_ATOMS: atom_id res chain seq x y z
N MET A 1 18.16 16.28 20.34
CA MET A 1 17.33 15.99 19.15
C MET A 1 17.37 17.16 18.19
N THR A 2 17.54 16.93 16.89
CA THR A 2 17.48 18.02 15.89
C THR A 2 16.02 18.47 15.63
N PRO A 3 15.78 19.69 15.12
CA PRO A 3 14.42 20.16 14.80
C PRO A 3 13.65 19.22 13.85
N LYS A 4 14.33 18.68 12.82
CA LYS A 4 13.76 17.74 11.86
C LYS A 4 13.40 16.39 12.49
N GLU A 5 14.24 15.89 13.40
CA GLU A 5 13.96 14.66 14.16
C GLU A 5 12.75 14.84 15.07
N LYS A 6 12.64 15.99 15.76
CA LYS A 6 11.51 16.31 16.63
C LYS A 6 10.20 16.39 15.84
N GLN A 7 10.19 17.12 14.72
CA GLN A 7 9.03 17.19 13.83
C GLN A 7 8.56 15.81 13.36
N PHE A 8 9.49 14.93 12.99
CA PHE A 8 9.16 13.56 12.60
C PHE A 8 8.58 12.75 13.78
N VAL A 9 9.19 12.83 14.96
CA VAL A 9 8.73 12.12 16.17
C VAL A 9 7.32 12.57 16.54
N ASP A 10 7.04 13.87 16.55
CA ASP A 10 5.72 14.43 16.87
C ASP A 10 4.68 13.97 15.82
N TYR A 11 5.02 14.10 14.54
CA TYR A 11 4.19 13.63 13.43
C TYR A 11 3.85 12.14 13.55
N TRP A 12 4.86 11.29 13.74
CA TRP A 12 4.67 9.85 13.76
C TRP A 12 3.93 9.39 15.03
N THR A 13 4.17 10.05 16.16
CA THR A 13 3.44 9.82 17.42
C THR A 13 1.94 10.04 17.27
N GLU A 14 1.54 11.05 16.52
CA GLU A 14 0.12 11.30 16.25
C GLU A 14 -0.43 10.37 15.16
N LYS A 15 0.35 10.15 14.08
CA LYS A 15 -0.07 9.29 12.98
C LYS A 15 -0.26 7.84 13.41
N ARG A 16 0.62 7.28 14.25
CA ARG A 16 0.52 5.88 14.74
C ARG A 16 -0.77 5.62 15.51
N LYS A 17 -1.25 6.59 16.30
CA LYS A 17 -2.50 6.47 17.07
C LYS A 17 -3.74 6.46 16.17
N LYS A 18 -3.66 7.19 15.06
CA LYS A 18 -4.75 7.34 14.09
C LYS A 18 -4.66 6.33 12.93
N TRP A 19 -3.68 5.43 12.94
CA TRP A 19 -3.50 4.45 11.89
C TRP A 19 -4.68 3.48 11.88
N SER A 20 -5.25 3.27 10.70
CA SER A 20 -6.36 2.36 10.49
C SER A 20 -6.12 1.55 9.23
N TRP A 21 -5.97 0.24 9.41
CA TRP A 21 -5.88 -0.70 8.29
C TRP A 21 -7.11 -0.64 7.39
N ARG A 22 -8.30 -0.38 7.94
CA ARG A 22 -9.52 -0.19 7.15
C ARG A 22 -9.40 1.00 6.20
N LYS A 23 -8.96 2.15 6.72
CA LYS A 23 -8.78 3.36 5.91
C LYS A 23 -7.69 3.18 4.85
N HIS A 24 -6.53 2.62 5.25
CA HIS A 24 -5.42 2.34 4.34
C HIS A 24 -5.83 1.39 3.22
N SER A 25 -6.52 0.29 3.56
CA SER A 25 -6.99 -0.70 2.59
C SER A 25 -7.94 -0.09 1.59
N TYR A 26 -8.96 0.64 2.05
CA TYR A 26 -9.93 1.27 1.16
C TYR A 26 -9.27 2.29 0.22
N GLN A 27 -8.42 3.18 0.75
CA GLN A 27 -7.73 4.18 -0.05
C GLN A 27 -6.81 3.50 -1.08
N THR A 28 -5.97 2.57 -0.64
CA THR A 28 -5.02 1.87 -1.52
C THR A 28 -5.74 1.04 -2.58
N PHE A 29 -6.87 0.41 -2.23
CA PHE A 29 -7.69 -0.32 -3.17
C PHE A 29 -8.20 0.59 -4.30
N ILE A 30 -8.87 1.69 -3.94
CA ILE A 30 -9.49 2.59 -4.91
C ILE A 30 -8.45 3.36 -5.73
N THR A 31 -7.35 3.81 -5.13
CA THR A 31 -6.38 4.66 -5.82
C THR A 31 -5.27 3.91 -6.53
N VAL A 32 -5.04 2.63 -6.19
CA VAL A 32 -3.92 1.86 -6.76
C VAL A 32 -4.38 0.50 -7.29
N ALA A 33 -4.89 -0.37 -6.42
CA ALA A 33 -5.13 -1.77 -6.81
C ALA A 33 -6.16 -1.91 -7.93
N LEU A 34 -7.28 -1.19 -7.83
CA LEU A 34 -8.35 -1.23 -8.82
C LEU A 34 -7.94 -0.58 -10.16
N PRO A 35 -7.37 0.65 -10.21
CA PRO A 35 -6.86 1.19 -11.46
C PRO A 35 -5.79 0.31 -12.11
N LEU A 36 -4.89 -0.28 -11.31
CA LEU A 36 -3.83 -1.15 -11.81
C LEU A 36 -4.39 -2.45 -12.38
N SER A 37 -5.36 -3.08 -11.71
CA SER A 37 -5.97 -4.32 -12.23
C SER A 37 -6.73 -4.07 -13.53
N ILE A 38 -7.44 -2.94 -13.63
CA ILE A 38 -8.12 -2.53 -14.86
C ILE A 38 -7.07 -2.30 -15.96
N LEU A 39 -5.98 -1.59 -15.66
CA LEU A 39 -4.91 -1.35 -16.64
C LEU A 39 -4.30 -2.66 -17.14
N ILE A 40 -4.00 -3.61 -16.25
CA ILE A 40 -3.48 -4.93 -16.62
C ILE A 40 -4.46 -5.66 -17.55
N ASP A 41 -5.76 -5.64 -17.21
CA ASP A 41 -6.76 -6.33 -18.00
C ASP A 41 -6.96 -5.70 -19.39
N LEU A 42 -6.95 -4.36 -19.47
CA LEU A 42 -6.98 -3.63 -20.74
C LEU A 42 -5.73 -3.90 -21.58
N VAL A 43 -4.55 -3.96 -20.97
CA VAL A 43 -3.30 -4.31 -21.67
C VAL A 43 -3.39 -5.71 -22.26
N ASN A 44 -3.89 -6.68 -21.49
CA ASN A 44 -4.06 -8.05 -21.98
C ASN A 44 -5.02 -8.09 -23.18
N TYR A 45 -6.14 -7.40 -23.11
CA TYR A 45 -7.11 -7.38 -24.21
C TYR A 45 -6.60 -6.64 -25.46
N PHE A 46 -6.09 -5.42 -25.31
CA PHE A 46 -5.76 -4.55 -26.44
C PHE A 46 -4.37 -4.79 -27.04
N ILE A 47 -3.39 -5.25 -26.26
CA ILE A 47 -1.99 -5.35 -26.70
C ILE A 47 -1.61 -6.77 -27.08
N ILE A 48 -2.12 -7.78 -26.36
CA ILE A 48 -1.76 -9.18 -26.62
C ILE A 48 -2.54 -9.74 -27.84
N GLY A 49 -3.57 -9.03 -28.31
CA GLY A 49 -4.27 -9.37 -29.55
C GLY A 49 -4.97 -10.73 -29.48
N ASP A 50 -5.34 -11.15 -28.27
CA ASP A 50 -6.01 -12.41 -28.05
C ASP A 50 -7.47 -12.29 -28.52
N THR A 51 -7.72 -12.80 -29.72
CA THR A 51 -9.06 -12.80 -30.33
C THR A 51 -9.99 -13.85 -29.70
N GLU A 52 -9.47 -14.72 -28.83
CA GLU A 52 -10.27 -15.61 -27.96
C GLU A 52 -10.57 -14.99 -26.59
N TYR A 53 -10.01 -13.80 -26.30
CA TYR A 53 -10.25 -13.06 -25.06
C TYR A 53 -11.64 -12.45 -25.07
N ASP A 54 -12.62 -13.28 -24.73
CA ASP A 54 -14.02 -12.95 -24.77
C ASP A 54 -14.35 -12.04 -23.56
N PHE A 55 -14.10 -10.74 -23.77
CA PHE A 55 -14.10 -9.67 -22.75
C PHE A 55 -15.42 -9.59 -21.97
N PHE A 56 -16.52 -10.03 -22.59
CA PHE A 56 -17.86 -10.04 -22.02
C PHE A 56 -18.33 -11.46 -21.65
N THR A 57 -17.46 -12.26 -21.01
CA THR A 57 -17.84 -13.56 -20.45
C THR A 57 -17.78 -13.61 -18.94
N PHE A 58 -18.62 -14.44 -18.34
CA PHE A 58 -18.57 -14.72 -16.90
C PHE A 58 -17.24 -15.36 -16.46
N SER A 59 -16.60 -16.13 -17.35
CA SER A 59 -15.27 -16.70 -17.11
C SER A 59 -14.22 -15.61 -16.96
N HIS A 60 -14.22 -14.64 -17.89
CA HIS A 60 -13.30 -13.51 -17.83
C HIS A 60 -13.52 -12.65 -16.58
N LEU A 61 -14.78 -12.35 -16.25
CA LEU A 61 -15.13 -11.64 -15.03
C LEU A 61 -14.61 -12.35 -13.77
N GLY A 62 -14.71 -13.68 -13.73
CA GLY A 62 -14.17 -14.50 -12.63
C GLY A 62 -12.65 -14.35 -12.51
N THR A 63 -11.93 -14.46 -13.63
CA THR A 63 -10.47 -14.28 -13.69
C THR A 63 -10.06 -12.87 -13.26
N PHE A 64 -10.76 -11.85 -13.74
CA PHE A 64 -10.53 -10.46 -13.37
C PHE A 64 -10.70 -10.24 -11.86
N ILE A 65 -11.80 -10.73 -11.26
CA ILE A 65 -12.06 -10.60 -9.82
C ILE A 65 -10.97 -11.32 -9.01
N PHE A 66 -10.58 -12.53 -9.42
CA PHE A 66 -9.53 -13.28 -8.74
C PHE A 66 -8.18 -12.54 -8.76
N ASN A 67 -7.78 -12.04 -9.93
CA ASN A 67 -6.57 -11.24 -10.09
C ASN A 67 -6.63 -9.94 -9.27
N LEU A 68 -7.76 -9.24 -9.29
CA LEU A 68 -7.99 -8.05 -8.48
C LEU A 68 -7.81 -8.34 -6.99
N ILE A 69 -8.35 -9.46 -6.48
CA ILE A 69 -8.20 -9.85 -5.08
C ILE A 69 -6.72 -10.08 -4.74
N ILE A 70 -6.01 -10.85 -5.55
CA ILE A 70 -4.57 -11.13 -5.31
C ILE A 70 -3.77 -9.83 -5.30
N ILE A 71 -3.93 -9.00 -6.34
CA ILE A 71 -3.22 -7.72 -6.47
C ILE A 71 -3.55 -6.82 -5.28
N SER A 72 -4.82 -6.74 -4.89
CA SER A 72 -5.27 -5.93 -3.75
C SER A 72 -4.59 -6.37 -2.46
N VAL A 73 -4.58 -7.67 -2.16
CA VAL A 73 -3.93 -8.23 -0.97
C VAL A 73 -2.45 -7.85 -0.96
N VAL A 74 -1.73 -8.13 -2.06
CA VAL A 74 -0.28 -7.86 -2.14
C VAL A 74 0.03 -6.38 -1.96
N ILE A 75 -0.68 -5.49 -2.65
CA ILE A 75 -0.39 -4.06 -2.61
C ILE A 75 -0.79 -3.45 -1.27
N ILE A 76 -1.98 -3.79 -0.74
CA ILE A 76 -2.48 -3.23 0.52
C ILE A 76 -1.56 -3.62 1.68
N PHE A 77 -1.23 -4.91 1.80
CA PHE A 77 -0.36 -5.38 2.87
C PHE A 77 1.08 -4.91 2.65
N GLY A 78 1.63 -5.04 1.44
CA GLY A 78 2.99 -4.63 1.12
C GLY A 78 3.24 -3.16 1.44
N SER A 79 2.38 -2.27 0.94
CA SER A 79 2.49 -0.82 1.20
C SER A 79 2.27 -0.47 2.67
N GLY A 80 1.29 -1.10 3.32
CA GLY A 80 0.97 -0.84 4.72
C GLY A 80 2.10 -1.25 5.65
N PHE A 81 2.64 -2.45 5.48
CA PHE A 81 3.77 -2.96 6.27
C PHE A 81 5.04 -2.17 6.01
N ALA A 82 5.37 -1.88 4.74
CA ALA A 82 6.56 -1.09 4.41
C ALA A 82 6.50 0.30 5.06
N ASN A 83 5.38 1.01 4.93
CA ASN A 83 5.19 2.33 5.54
C ASN A 83 5.23 2.26 7.07
N TRP A 84 4.60 1.26 7.69
CA TRP A 84 4.60 1.13 9.14
C TRP A 84 5.99 0.83 9.68
N ASN A 85 6.65 -0.21 9.16
CA ASN A 85 7.94 -0.68 9.65
C ASN A 85 9.04 0.36 9.43
N TYR A 86 9.07 1.02 8.28
CA TYR A 86 10.05 2.07 8.00
C TYR A 86 9.94 3.22 9.00
N ASN A 87 8.72 3.72 9.24
CA ASN A 87 8.52 4.86 10.13
C ASN A 87 8.69 4.47 11.61
N GLU A 88 8.21 3.31 12.03
CA GLU A 88 8.37 2.83 13.41
C GLU A 88 9.85 2.55 13.72
N GLY A 89 10.59 1.95 12.78
CA GLY A 89 12.04 1.75 12.91
C GLY A 89 12.79 3.08 13.04
N ARG A 90 12.46 4.06 12.19
CA ARG A 90 13.04 5.41 12.28
C ARG A 90 12.70 6.10 13.59
N TYR A 91 11.48 5.94 14.08
CA TYR A 91 11.00 6.50 15.35
C TYR A 91 11.84 5.99 16.54
N TRP A 92 11.97 4.67 16.68
CA TRP A 92 12.74 4.08 17.77
C TRP A 92 14.23 4.38 17.67
N SER A 93 14.79 4.44 16.46
CA SER A 93 16.17 4.84 16.24
C SER A 93 16.46 6.25 16.75
N ILE A 94 15.58 7.21 16.44
CA ILE A 94 15.70 8.60 16.89
C ILE A 94 15.57 8.71 18.41
N LEU A 95 14.61 8.00 19.02
CA LEU A 95 14.43 8.01 20.46
C LEU A 95 15.66 7.47 21.19
N ARG A 96 16.13 6.27 20.80
CA ARG A 96 17.30 5.63 21.42
C ARG A 96 18.56 6.50 21.31
N LYS A 97 18.79 7.10 20.14
CA LYS A 97 19.91 8.03 19.92
C LYS A 97 19.88 9.23 20.86
N ASN A 98 18.70 9.75 21.20
CA ASN A 98 18.58 10.90 22.09
C ASN A 98 18.63 10.51 23.57
N THR A 99 18.10 9.34 23.95
CA THR A 99 18.25 8.81 25.32
C THR A 99 19.72 8.58 25.67
N ASN A 100 20.49 7.99 24.77
CA ASN A 100 21.93 7.73 24.97
C ASN A 100 22.80 9.01 24.99
N LYS A 101 22.26 10.17 24.59
CA LYS A 101 22.95 11.46 24.68
C LYS A 101 22.71 12.19 26.01
N LEU A 102 21.73 11.73 26.79
CA LEU A 102 21.34 12.30 28.08
C LEU A 102 21.94 11.53 29.26
N GLN A 103 22.55 10.37 29.00
CA GLN A 103 23.44 9.63 29.91
C GLN A 103 24.88 10.07 29.65
#